data_AF-A0A9W8JPH6-F1
#
_entry.id   AF-A0A9W8JPH6-F1
#
_cell.length_a   1.000
_cell.length_b   1.000
_cell.length_c   1.000
_cell.angle_alpha   90.00
_cell.angle_beta   90.00
_cell.angle_gamma   90.00
#
_symmetry.space_group_name_H-M   'P 1'
#
loop_
_entity.id
_entity.type
_entity.pdbx_description
1 polymer ?
#
loop_
_entity_poly.entity_id
_entity_poly.type
_entity_poly.pdbx_seq_one_letter_code
_entity_poly.pdbx_strand_id
1 'polypeptide(L)'
;MSEIASKKRSRLPEEGTDKENANPTAQGSSSKKQRLHKFKGVYRIVEVPLNYTFANLHTLVQYIFGWQGNHSHRARVYTNVEMYKSLGRENWIKSFGQAPPCPEEWYTERMDEDTRASVRYWFERQHEDAAIYEVVAVGKDTKSRGPFMDYDWHYKVQDHELTLGEIWNEDEDLNFSAGSWKNREIGIVYEYEIGCPWRVDITVEGFGTRENASNGIYFRTAKGAPPVEQKYEWDSDHPDGAKKTISDLLFDSANWKRYCKRQIGTRARRDELVVYVRQKGAMTDEQVKAKQAELEKTAKPIRQQRDKDERQRLKEMRARLKEEREARRVEREEREDYFSGKPEFLFCT
;
A
#
# COMPACT_ATOMS: atom_id res chain seq x y z
N MET A 1 3.18 24.60 -2.67
CA MET A 1 3.73 23.29 -3.11
C MET A 1 4.98 23.40 -3.98
N SER A 2 5.14 24.44 -4.83
CA SER A 2 6.37 24.62 -5.64
C SER A 2 7.64 24.78 -4.79
N GLU A 3 7.54 25.38 -3.60
CA GLU A 3 8.68 25.57 -2.69
C GLU A 3 9.16 24.26 -2.02
N ILE A 4 8.25 23.31 -1.78
CA ILE A 4 8.54 21.99 -1.19
C ILE A 4 9.33 21.12 -2.19
N ALA A 5 9.01 21.22 -3.48
CA ALA A 5 9.73 20.51 -4.54
C ALA A 5 11.08 21.16 -4.88
N SER A 6 11.15 22.51 -4.86
CA SER A 6 12.40 23.25 -5.08
C SER A 6 13.46 22.93 -4.01
N LYS A 7 13.06 22.79 -2.74
CA LYS A 7 13.96 22.41 -1.63
C LYS A 7 14.51 20.98 -1.69
N LYS A 8 13.88 20.07 -2.45
CA LYS A 8 14.36 18.68 -2.59
C LYS A 8 15.31 18.48 -3.77
N ARG A 9 15.19 19.26 -4.85
CA ARG A 9 16.16 19.23 -5.98
C ARG A 9 17.52 19.85 -5.64
N SER A 10 17.61 20.72 -4.64
CA SER A 10 18.88 21.36 -4.23
C SER A 10 19.72 20.57 -3.22
N ARG A 11 19.37 19.30 -2.93
CA ARG A 11 20.16 18.40 -2.07
C ARG A 11 20.97 17.35 -2.85
N LEU A 12 21.41 17.68 -4.06
CA LEU A 12 22.55 16.98 -4.64
C LEU A 12 23.82 17.62 -4.08
N PRO A 13 24.65 16.89 -3.31
CA PRO A 13 25.91 17.45 -2.83
C PRO A 13 26.77 17.84 -4.03
N GLU A 14 27.23 19.09 -4.06
CA GLU A 14 28.32 19.49 -4.93
C GLU A 14 29.50 18.54 -4.68
N GLU A 15 30.16 18.09 -5.77
CA GLU A 15 31.26 17.15 -5.76
C GLU A 15 32.45 17.67 -4.95
N GLY A 16 32.39 17.49 -3.63
CA GLY A 16 33.52 17.61 -2.72
C GLY A 16 34.24 16.27 -2.64
N THR A 17 35.37 16.16 -3.34
CA THR A 17 36.28 15.02 -3.25
C THR A 17 36.97 14.99 -1.89
N ASP A 18 36.36 14.35 -0.90
CA ASP A 18 37.09 13.85 0.28
C ASP A 18 36.60 12.43 0.62
N LYS A 19 37.46 11.47 0.30
CA LYS A 19 37.29 10.05 0.60
C LYS A 19 37.66 9.80 2.06
N GLU A 20 36.69 9.89 2.96
CA GLU A 20 36.76 9.19 4.24
C GLU A 20 35.74 8.06 4.28
N ASN A 21 36.27 6.84 4.40
CA ASN A 21 35.53 5.58 4.56
C ASN A 21 34.83 5.56 5.93
N ALA A 22 33.73 6.28 6.07
CA ALA A 22 32.75 6.03 7.12
C ALA A 22 31.82 4.92 6.62
N ASN A 23 32.02 3.70 7.11
CA ASN A 23 31.06 2.62 6.97
C ASN A 23 29.71 3.11 7.54
N PRO A 24 28.64 3.28 6.74
CA PRO A 24 27.39 3.76 7.26
C PRO A 24 26.84 2.69 8.21
N THR A 25 26.86 3.00 9.50
CA THR A 25 26.21 2.22 10.56
C THR A 25 24.78 1.96 10.08
N ALA A 26 24.43 0.68 9.89
CA ALA A 26 23.12 0.28 9.42
C ALA A 26 22.06 0.80 10.39
N GLN A 27 21.50 1.97 10.12
CA GLN A 27 20.36 2.52 10.84
C GLN A 27 19.24 1.50 10.70
N GLY A 28 18.73 1.03 11.84
CA GLY A 28 17.70 0.00 11.92
C GLY A 28 16.55 0.35 10.98
N SER A 29 16.41 -0.42 9.91
CA SER A 29 15.39 -0.15 8.90
C SER A 29 14.02 -0.38 9.53
N SER A 30 13.24 0.69 9.71
CA SER A 30 11.84 0.58 10.07
C SER A 30 11.09 -0.17 8.97
N SER A 31 10.30 -1.17 9.36
CA SER A 31 9.39 -1.92 8.51
C SER A 31 7.98 -1.32 8.57
N LYS A 32 7.31 -1.25 7.43
CA LYS A 32 5.96 -0.69 7.25
C LYS A 32 4.93 -1.77 7.10
N LYS A 33 3.76 -1.59 7.72
CA LYS A 33 2.58 -2.40 7.40
C LYS A 33 1.85 -1.80 6.20
N GLN A 34 1.83 -2.51 5.08
CA GLN A 34 1.09 -2.12 3.89
C GLN A 34 -0.12 -3.02 3.69
N ARG A 35 -1.24 -2.41 3.30
CA ARG A 35 -2.47 -3.12 2.93
C ARG A 35 -2.63 -3.03 1.42
N LEU A 36 -2.90 -4.15 0.73
CA LEU A 36 -3.11 -4.19 -0.73
C LEU A 36 -4.52 -4.77 -1.02
N HIS A 37 -5.36 -4.06 -1.78
CA HIS A 37 -6.78 -4.43 -1.99
C HIS A 37 -7.35 -4.03 -3.37
N LYS A 38 -8.22 -4.87 -3.97
CA LYS A 38 -9.34 -4.42 -4.87
C LYS A 38 -10.37 -5.53 -5.09
N PHE A 39 -9.92 -6.76 -5.34
CA PHE A 39 -10.85 -7.86 -5.59
C PHE A 39 -11.66 -8.16 -4.33
N LYS A 40 -12.97 -8.34 -4.48
CA LYS A 40 -13.86 -8.62 -3.35
C LYS A 40 -13.32 -9.80 -2.54
N GLY A 41 -13.10 -9.58 -1.24
CA GLY A 41 -12.56 -10.59 -0.32
C GLY A 41 -11.10 -10.97 -0.52
N VAL A 42 -10.34 -10.26 -1.36
CA VAL A 42 -8.90 -10.46 -1.53
C VAL A 42 -8.13 -9.29 -0.97
N TYR A 43 -7.32 -9.53 0.05
CA TYR A 43 -6.39 -8.53 0.56
C TYR A 43 -5.14 -9.13 1.17
N ARG A 44 -4.11 -8.29 1.30
CA ARG A 44 -2.83 -8.63 1.91
C ARG A 44 -2.47 -7.55 2.93
N ILE A 45 -1.90 -7.96 4.06
CA ILE A 45 -1.21 -7.07 5.00
C ILE A 45 0.23 -7.56 5.10
N VAL A 46 1.17 -6.78 4.57
CA VAL A 46 2.58 -7.15 4.42
C VAL A 46 3.46 -6.11 5.09
N GLU A 47 4.46 -6.58 5.83
CA GLU A 47 5.54 -5.74 6.33
C GLU A 47 6.64 -5.60 5.29
N VAL A 48 6.99 -4.37 4.91
CA VAL A 48 8.03 -4.09 3.91
C VAL A 48 9.02 -3.02 4.39
N PRO A 49 10.28 -3.03 3.94
CA PRO A 49 11.25 -1.97 4.24
C PRO A 49 10.89 -0.60 3.64
N LEU A 50 11.26 0.51 4.29
CA LEU A 50 11.07 1.86 3.73
C LEU A 50 11.87 2.11 2.44
N ASN A 51 13.06 1.52 2.35
CA ASN A 51 13.97 1.71 1.22
C ASN A 51 13.55 0.91 -0.03
N TYR A 52 12.41 0.22 -0.01
CA TYR A 52 11.87 -0.41 -1.20
C TYR A 52 11.49 0.67 -2.21
N THR A 53 11.99 0.52 -3.43
CA THR A 53 11.57 1.32 -4.59
C THR A 53 10.21 0.86 -5.11
N PHE A 54 9.62 1.61 -6.03
CA PHE A 54 8.43 1.15 -6.75
C PHE A 54 8.71 -0.06 -7.64
N ALA A 55 9.94 -0.27 -8.11
CA ALA A 55 10.33 -1.51 -8.78
C ALA A 55 10.28 -2.72 -7.82
N ASN A 56 10.72 -2.54 -6.56
CA ASN A 56 10.55 -3.55 -5.51
C ASN A 56 9.06 -3.79 -5.19
N LEU A 57 8.26 -2.71 -5.10
CA LEU A 57 6.82 -2.80 -4.88
C LEU A 57 6.11 -3.55 -6.02
N HIS A 58 6.43 -3.25 -7.27
CA HIS A 58 5.92 -3.96 -8.44
C HIS A 58 6.22 -5.46 -8.32
N THR A 59 7.48 -5.82 -8.07
CA THR A 59 7.91 -7.22 -7.89
C THR A 59 7.15 -7.90 -6.75
N LEU A 60 6.91 -7.18 -5.65
CA LEU A 60 6.14 -7.67 -4.51
C LEU A 60 4.68 -7.93 -4.90
N VAL A 61 4.03 -6.98 -5.59
CA VAL A 61 2.66 -7.13 -6.08
C VAL A 61 2.54 -8.37 -6.97
N GLN A 62 3.48 -8.56 -7.91
CA GLN A 62 3.52 -9.78 -8.75
C GLN A 62 3.61 -11.06 -7.90
N TYR A 63 4.49 -11.07 -6.89
CA TYR A 63 4.64 -12.20 -5.98
C TYR A 63 3.36 -12.52 -5.19
N ILE A 64 2.77 -11.53 -4.49
CA ILE A 64 1.68 -11.76 -3.54
C ILE A 64 0.31 -12.00 -4.19
N PHE A 65 0.18 -11.64 -5.47
CA PHE A 65 -1.00 -11.89 -6.29
C PHE A 65 -0.78 -13.01 -7.33
N GLY A 66 0.44 -13.51 -7.51
CA GLY A 66 0.71 -14.59 -8.45
C GLY A 66 0.52 -14.19 -9.91
N TRP A 67 0.87 -12.95 -10.23
CA TRP A 67 0.92 -12.42 -11.58
C TRP A 67 2.32 -12.61 -12.18
N GLN A 68 2.40 -12.70 -13.51
CA GLN A 68 3.63 -13.06 -14.20
C GLN A 68 4.50 -11.86 -14.61
N GLY A 69 4.00 -10.63 -14.48
CA GLY A 69 4.72 -9.42 -14.87
C GLY A 69 4.81 -9.23 -16.39
N ASN A 70 3.90 -9.85 -17.14
CA ASN A 70 3.89 -9.79 -18.61
C ASN A 70 3.11 -8.59 -19.17
N HIS A 71 2.37 -7.87 -18.32
CA HIS A 71 1.55 -6.74 -18.72
C HIS A 71 2.15 -5.41 -18.26
N SER A 72 1.75 -4.33 -18.92
CA SER A 72 2.10 -2.97 -18.51
C SER A 72 1.58 -2.68 -17.10
N HIS A 73 2.29 -1.84 -16.34
CA HIS A 73 1.81 -1.39 -15.04
C HIS A 73 2.06 0.11 -14.87
N ARG A 74 1.36 0.69 -13.91
CA ARG A 74 1.48 2.09 -13.49
C ARG A 74 1.18 2.18 -12.00
N ALA A 75 1.88 3.03 -11.29
CA ALA A 75 1.52 3.37 -9.91
C ALA A 75 1.34 4.87 -9.77
N ARG A 76 0.30 5.29 -9.07
CA ARG A 76 0.02 6.70 -8.78
C ARG A 76 -0.11 6.92 -7.29
N VAL A 77 0.54 7.97 -6.79
CA VAL A 77 0.51 8.34 -5.38
C VAL A 77 -0.50 9.46 -5.19
N TYR A 78 -1.38 9.31 -4.21
CA TYR A 78 -2.46 10.25 -3.92
C TYR A 78 -2.45 10.71 -2.47
N THR A 79 -2.94 11.92 -2.26
CA THR A 79 -3.31 12.52 -0.97
C THR A 79 -4.80 12.41 -0.70
N ASN A 80 -5.20 12.90 0.49
CA ASN A 80 -6.60 13.04 0.86
C ASN A 80 -7.37 11.72 0.67
N VAL A 81 -6.68 10.62 0.96
CA VAL A 81 -7.22 9.28 0.77
C VAL A 81 -8.21 9.02 1.89
N GLU A 82 -9.48 8.86 1.50
CA GLU A 82 -10.53 8.43 2.41
C GLU A 82 -10.79 6.94 2.22
N MET A 83 -10.78 6.18 3.32
CA MET A 83 -11.17 4.78 3.31
C MET A 83 -12.67 4.64 3.56
N TYR A 84 -13.32 3.67 2.92
CA TYR A 84 -14.70 3.29 3.27
C TYR A 84 -14.77 2.85 4.74
N LYS A 85 -15.80 3.31 5.46
CA LYS A 85 -16.09 2.91 6.85
C LYS A 85 -17.14 1.80 6.96
N SER A 86 -17.81 1.47 5.86
CA SER A 86 -18.92 0.52 5.82
C SER A 86 -18.42 -0.93 5.85
N LEU A 87 -19.09 -1.78 6.64
CA LEU A 87 -18.86 -3.23 6.70
C LEU A 87 -18.77 -3.86 5.29
N GLY A 88 -17.73 -4.67 5.09
CA GLY A 88 -17.46 -5.35 3.81
C GLY A 88 -16.67 -4.51 2.78
N ARG A 89 -16.48 -3.21 3.01
CA ARG A 89 -15.62 -2.33 2.20
C ARG A 89 -14.56 -1.59 3.02
N GLU A 90 -14.38 -1.94 4.28
CA GLU A 90 -13.60 -1.21 5.31
C GLU A 90 -12.11 -0.98 4.98
N ASN A 91 -11.64 -1.45 3.82
CA ASN A 91 -10.25 -1.35 3.37
C ASN A 91 -10.15 -0.90 1.90
N TRP A 92 -11.19 -0.28 1.37
CA TRP A 92 -11.23 0.23 0.01
C TRP A 92 -11.01 1.73 0.06
N ILE A 93 -10.27 2.26 -0.90
CA ILE A 93 -10.21 3.71 -1.07
C ILE A 93 -11.56 4.15 -1.65
N LYS A 94 -12.24 5.05 -0.92
CA LYS A 94 -13.51 5.65 -1.31
C LYS A 94 -13.30 6.83 -2.25
N SER A 95 -12.38 7.70 -1.90
CA SER A 95 -11.99 8.90 -2.65
C SER A 95 -10.54 9.21 -2.36
N PHE A 96 -9.89 9.93 -3.27
CA PHE A 96 -8.48 10.27 -3.19
C PHE A 96 -8.19 11.43 -4.13
N GLY A 97 -7.07 12.09 -3.91
CA GLY A 97 -6.66 13.24 -4.70
C GLY A 97 -7.07 14.56 -4.08
N GLN A 98 -6.33 15.57 -4.48
CA GLN A 98 -6.64 16.96 -4.21
C GLN A 98 -6.16 17.74 -5.42
N ALA A 99 -7.01 18.61 -5.95
CA ALA A 99 -6.60 19.50 -7.02
C ALA A 99 -5.38 20.33 -6.56
N PRO A 100 -4.32 20.41 -7.38
CA PRO A 100 -3.25 21.35 -7.10
C PRO A 100 -3.81 22.78 -7.15
N PRO A 101 -3.09 23.77 -6.59
CA PRO A 101 -3.43 25.16 -6.82
C PRO A 101 -3.51 25.43 -8.33
N CYS A 102 -4.56 26.13 -8.76
CA CYS A 102 -4.67 26.60 -10.14
C CYS A 102 -3.41 27.45 -10.47
N PRO A 103 -2.76 27.22 -11.62
CA PRO A 103 -1.55 27.94 -11.99
C PRO A 103 -1.83 29.42 -12.18
N GLU A 104 -0.94 30.27 -11.66
CA GLU A 104 -1.13 31.71 -11.77
C GLU A 104 -1.02 32.19 -13.22
N GLU A 105 -0.25 31.48 -14.07
CA GLU A 105 -0.04 31.84 -15.48
C GLU A 105 -1.31 31.69 -16.33
N TRP A 106 -2.32 30.98 -15.83
CA TRP A 106 -3.61 30.86 -16.50
C TRP A 106 -4.48 32.10 -16.31
N TYR A 107 -4.17 32.92 -15.31
CA TYR A 107 -4.82 34.19 -15.10
C TYR A 107 -4.15 35.26 -15.97
N THR A 108 -4.90 35.84 -16.90
CA THR A 108 -4.43 37.04 -17.59
C THR A 108 -4.71 38.27 -16.73
N GLU A 109 -3.88 39.31 -16.82
CA GLU A 109 -4.08 40.58 -16.11
C GLU A 109 -5.45 41.23 -16.39
N ARG A 110 -6.06 40.87 -17.53
CA ARG A 110 -7.37 41.39 -17.98
C ARG A 110 -8.57 40.59 -17.49
N MET A 111 -8.37 39.44 -16.84
CA MET A 111 -9.48 38.66 -16.30
C MET A 111 -10.02 39.31 -15.02
N ASP A 112 -11.33 39.58 -15.01
CA ASP A 112 -12.06 39.95 -13.80
C ASP A 112 -12.12 38.80 -12.79
N GLU A 113 -12.52 39.12 -11.56
CA GLU A 113 -12.53 38.17 -10.43
C GLU A 113 -13.51 37.01 -10.68
N ASP A 114 -14.65 37.27 -11.32
CA ASP A 114 -15.65 36.23 -11.63
C ASP A 114 -15.10 35.22 -12.66
N THR A 115 -14.37 35.70 -13.66
CA THR A 115 -13.68 34.87 -14.65
C THR A 115 -12.56 34.07 -13.99
N ARG A 116 -11.78 34.69 -13.09
CA ARG A 116 -10.73 34.00 -12.32
C ARG A 116 -11.32 32.89 -11.43
N ALA A 117 -12.42 33.17 -10.75
CA ALA A 117 -13.13 32.20 -9.92
C ALA A 117 -13.69 31.04 -10.77
N SER A 118 -14.24 31.35 -11.95
CA SER A 118 -14.74 30.34 -12.89
C SER A 118 -13.63 29.43 -13.42
N VAL A 119 -12.48 30.00 -13.79
CA VAL A 119 -11.30 29.24 -14.22
C VAL A 119 -10.79 28.36 -13.08
N ARG A 120 -10.70 28.89 -11.86
CA ARG A 120 -10.28 28.13 -10.68
C ARG A 120 -11.22 26.96 -10.40
N TYR A 121 -12.53 27.21 -10.39
CA TYR A 121 -13.54 26.17 -10.16
C TYR A 121 -13.46 25.07 -11.23
N TRP A 122 -13.34 25.46 -12.50
CA TRP A 122 -13.17 24.52 -13.61
C TRP A 122 -11.89 23.68 -13.42
N PHE A 123 -10.78 24.33 -13.09
CA PHE A 123 -9.49 23.68 -12.85
C PHE A 123 -9.57 22.67 -11.70
N GLU A 124 -10.08 23.10 -10.55
CA GLU A 124 -10.23 22.24 -9.37
C GLU A 124 -11.08 21.01 -9.68
N ARG A 125 -12.16 21.19 -10.44
CA ARG A 125 -13.04 20.09 -10.83
C ARG A 125 -12.41 19.11 -11.82
N GLN A 126 -11.58 19.59 -12.75
CA GLN A 126 -10.86 18.71 -13.69
C GLN A 126 -9.71 17.94 -13.02
N HIS A 127 -9.25 18.41 -11.87
CA HIS A 127 -8.07 17.88 -11.19
C HIS A 127 -8.35 17.39 -9.76
N GLU A 128 -9.62 17.19 -9.39
CA GLU A 128 -10.00 16.74 -8.04
C GLU A 128 -9.27 15.45 -7.64
N ASP A 129 -9.10 14.53 -8.59
CA ASP A 129 -8.42 13.25 -8.44
C ASP A 129 -6.96 13.30 -8.91
N ALA A 130 -6.28 14.45 -8.84
CA ALA A 130 -4.88 14.55 -9.29
C ALA A 130 -3.95 13.70 -8.42
N ALA A 131 -3.11 12.89 -9.08
CA ALA A 131 -2.00 12.20 -8.45
C ALA A 131 -0.83 13.17 -8.22
N ILE A 132 -0.02 12.90 -7.19
CA ILE A 132 1.20 13.66 -6.90
C ILE A 132 2.37 13.11 -7.70
N TYR A 133 2.51 11.78 -7.69
CA TYR A 133 3.49 11.07 -8.49
C TYR A 133 2.77 10.14 -9.46
N GLU A 134 3.23 10.14 -10.71
CA GLU A 134 3.00 9.02 -11.63
C GLU A 134 4.33 8.27 -11.80
N VAL A 135 4.36 7.05 -11.29
CA VAL A 135 5.56 6.23 -11.32
C VAL A 135 5.50 5.32 -12.54
N VAL A 136 6.50 5.47 -13.41
CA VAL A 136 6.60 4.77 -14.70
C VAL A 136 7.77 3.79 -14.69
N ALA A 137 7.63 2.70 -15.43
CA ALA A 137 8.71 1.72 -15.61
C ALA A 137 9.92 2.33 -16.34
N VAL A 138 11.12 1.86 -16.02
CA VAL A 138 12.39 2.26 -16.67
C VAL A 138 12.30 2.21 -18.20
N GLY A 139 12.87 3.22 -18.86
CA GLY A 139 12.97 3.29 -20.32
C GLY A 139 11.70 3.79 -21.02
N LYS A 140 10.63 4.06 -20.28
CA LYS A 140 9.52 4.88 -20.78
C LYS A 140 9.94 6.34 -20.74
N ASP A 141 9.67 7.06 -21.83
CA ASP A 141 10.03 8.47 -21.94
C ASP A 141 9.31 9.30 -20.88
N THR A 142 10.07 9.80 -19.90
CA THR A 142 9.55 10.70 -18.85
C THR A 142 9.11 12.04 -19.41
N LYS A 143 9.56 12.39 -20.62
CA LYS A 143 9.20 13.61 -21.35
C LYS A 143 7.98 13.41 -22.25
N SER A 144 7.52 12.17 -22.44
CA SER A 144 6.35 11.92 -23.28
C SER A 144 5.09 12.46 -22.60
N ARG A 145 4.51 13.48 -23.22
CA ARG A 145 3.13 13.89 -22.97
C ARG A 145 2.24 12.75 -23.49
N GLY A 146 1.34 12.25 -22.65
CA GLY A 146 0.37 11.26 -23.09
C GLY A 146 -0.45 11.80 -24.28
N PRO A 147 -1.17 10.93 -25.00
CA PRO A 147 -2.10 11.37 -26.06
C PRO A 147 -3.29 12.16 -25.52
N PHE A 148 -3.54 12.08 -24.22
CA PHE A 148 -4.38 13.04 -23.50
C PHE A 148 -3.47 14.20 -23.10
N MET A 149 -3.96 15.44 -23.17
CA MET A 149 -3.28 16.60 -22.60
C MET A 149 -3.22 16.45 -21.07
N ASP A 150 -2.44 15.47 -20.60
CA ASP A 150 -2.10 15.22 -19.22
C ASP A 150 -1.21 16.40 -18.84
N TYR A 151 -1.86 17.45 -18.36
CA TYR A 151 -1.20 18.57 -17.73
C TYR A 151 -0.18 18.04 -16.71
N ASP A 152 1.03 18.61 -16.74
CA ASP A 152 2.26 18.22 -16.01
C ASP A 152 2.16 18.37 -14.46
N TRP A 153 0.98 18.18 -13.87
CA TRP A 153 0.73 18.39 -12.43
C TRP A 153 1.38 17.34 -11.54
N HIS A 154 1.56 16.13 -12.08
CA HIS A 154 2.17 15.04 -11.35
C HIS A 154 3.65 14.91 -11.72
N TYR A 155 4.49 14.63 -10.73
CA TYR A 155 5.88 14.30 -10.98
C TYR A 155 5.95 12.92 -11.61
N LYS A 156 6.43 12.84 -12.86
CA LYS A 156 6.80 11.57 -13.49
C LYS A 156 8.17 11.14 -12.98
N VAL A 157 8.22 9.98 -12.34
CA VAL A 157 9.44 9.44 -11.74
C VAL A 157 9.58 7.98 -12.16
N GLN A 158 10.81 7.51 -12.38
CA GLN A 158 11.01 6.10 -12.71
C GLN A 158 10.87 5.23 -11.46
N ASP A 159 10.38 4.01 -11.65
CA ASP A 159 10.07 3.07 -10.56
C ASP A 159 11.25 2.72 -9.63
N HIS A 160 12.48 2.82 -10.11
CA HIS A 160 13.68 2.61 -9.30
C HIS A 160 14.18 3.86 -8.56
N GLU A 161 13.70 5.06 -8.91
CA GLU A 161 14.14 6.33 -8.34
C GLU A 161 13.37 6.70 -7.07
N LEU A 162 12.09 6.32 -7.00
CA LEU A 162 11.22 6.66 -5.87
C LEU A 162 11.12 5.50 -4.88
N THR A 163 11.41 5.78 -3.61
CA THR A 163 11.27 4.83 -2.51
C THR A 163 9.97 5.03 -1.74
N LEU A 164 9.52 3.98 -1.07
CA LEU A 164 8.37 4.05 -0.18
C LEU A 164 8.60 5.00 0.99
N GLY A 165 9.85 5.15 1.46
CA GLY A 165 10.28 6.06 2.52
C GLY A 165 10.13 7.53 2.16
N GLU A 166 10.21 7.88 0.88
CA GLU A 166 9.97 9.24 0.41
C GLU A 166 8.47 9.58 0.35
N ILE A 167 7.61 8.56 0.21
CA ILE A 167 6.15 8.71 0.26
C ILE A 167 5.66 8.81 1.71
N TRP A 168 6.00 7.81 2.50
CA TRP A 168 5.55 7.67 3.88
C TRP A 168 6.76 7.66 4.82
N ASN A 169 6.68 8.39 5.93
CA ASN A 169 7.75 8.47 6.92
C ASN A 169 7.17 8.29 8.33
N GLU A 170 7.94 7.69 9.24
CA GLU A 170 7.51 7.51 10.64
C GLU A 170 7.24 8.85 11.31
N ASP A 171 8.08 9.84 11.02
CA ASP A 171 7.82 11.25 11.32
C ASP A 171 6.93 11.84 10.22
N GLU A 172 5.69 12.19 10.54
CA GLU A 172 4.72 12.70 9.57
C GLU A 172 5.17 14.05 8.96
N ASP A 173 5.97 14.84 9.68
CA ASP A 173 6.53 16.09 9.18
C ASP A 173 7.59 15.86 8.10
N LEU A 174 8.12 14.64 8.02
CA LEU A 174 9.10 14.20 7.03
C LEU A 174 8.51 13.29 5.95
N ASN A 175 7.20 13.05 5.95
CA ASN A 175 6.54 12.35 4.85
C ASN A 175 6.52 13.23 3.59
N PHE A 176 6.02 12.71 2.45
CA PHE A 176 6.11 13.48 1.20
C PHE A 176 5.38 14.83 1.28
N SER A 177 4.31 14.92 2.09
CA SER A 177 3.47 16.10 2.25
C SER A 177 4.02 17.14 3.23
N ALA A 178 5.17 16.84 3.86
CA ALA A 178 5.77 17.65 4.91
C ALA A 178 4.76 17.99 6.04
N GLY A 179 4.08 16.96 6.57
CA GLY A 179 3.11 17.11 7.66
C GLY A 179 1.71 17.59 7.25
N SER A 180 1.49 18.01 6.01
CA SER A 180 0.17 18.48 5.56
C SER A 180 -0.90 17.38 5.59
N TRP A 181 -0.48 16.13 5.41
CA TRP A 181 -1.33 14.94 5.42
C TRP A 181 -0.73 13.87 6.31
N LYS A 182 -1.58 13.17 7.06
CA LYS A 182 -1.16 12.02 7.85
C LYS A 182 -0.83 10.85 6.94
N ASN A 183 0.05 9.95 7.36
CA ASN A 183 0.44 8.80 6.53
C ASN A 183 -0.74 7.95 6.05
N ARG A 184 -1.79 7.83 6.87
CA ARG A 184 -3.03 7.09 6.55
C ARG A 184 -3.89 7.76 5.47
N GLU A 185 -3.69 9.05 5.23
CA GLU A 185 -4.38 9.86 4.21
C GLU A 185 -3.58 9.90 2.90
N ILE A 186 -2.52 9.09 2.81
CA ILE A 186 -1.65 8.95 1.65
C ILE A 186 -1.77 7.51 1.16
N GLY A 187 -2.08 7.34 -0.12
CA GLY A 187 -2.29 6.03 -0.73
C GLY A 187 -1.65 5.91 -2.10
N ILE A 188 -1.47 4.68 -2.54
CA ILE A 188 -0.97 4.36 -3.88
C ILE A 188 -2.06 3.57 -4.59
N VAL A 189 -2.41 3.99 -5.81
CA VAL A 189 -3.21 3.18 -6.73
C VAL A 189 -2.26 2.54 -7.71
N TYR A 190 -2.13 1.21 -7.63
CA TYR A 190 -1.33 0.42 -8.55
C TYR A 190 -2.24 -0.23 -9.59
N GLU A 191 -1.97 -0.01 -10.87
CA GLU A 191 -2.69 -0.59 -11.99
C GLU A 191 -1.78 -1.59 -12.72
N TYR A 192 -2.29 -2.79 -12.95
CA TYR A 192 -1.69 -3.84 -13.77
C TYR A 192 -2.51 -3.99 -15.04
N GLU A 193 -1.88 -4.26 -16.17
CA GLU A 193 -2.53 -4.31 -17.49
C GLU A 193 -3.34 -3.03 -17.76
N ILE A 194 -2.65 -1.94 -18.10
CA ILE A 194 -3.27 -0.61 -18.27
C ILE A 194 -4.47 -0.68 -19.22
N GLY A 195 -5.63 -0.21 -18.75
CA GLY A 195 -6.91 -0.30 -19.47
C GLY A 195 -7.80 -1.45 -19.01
N CYS A 196 -7.28 -2.35 -18.18
CA CYS A 196 -8.04 -3.44 -17.57
C CYS A 196 -8.34 -3.15 -16.08
N PRO A 197 -9.33 -3.83 -15.48
CA PRO A 197 -9.78 -3.55 -14.11
C PRO A 197 -8.82 -4.06 -13.02
N TRP A 198 -7.59 -4.47 -13.35
CA TRP A 198 -6.60 -4.92 -12.36
C TRP A 198 -5.96 -3.71 -11.67
N ARG A 199 -6.61 -3.25 -10.61
CA ARG A 199 -6.09 -2.21 -9.75
C ARG A 199 -5.88 -2.78 -8.34
N VAL A 200 -4.94 -2.22 -7.62
CA VAL A 200 -4.61 -2.54 -6.24
C VAL A 200 -4.42 -1.23 -5.52
N ASP A 201 -5.30 -0.97 -4.55
CA ASP A 201 -5.17 0.14 -3.61
C ASP A 201 -4.19 -0.26 -2.52
N ILE A 202 -3.20 0.58 -2.26
CA ILE A 202 -2.13 0.34 -1.30
C ILE A 202 -2.09 1.48 -0.29
N THR A 203 -2.24 1.14 1.00
CA THR A 203 -2.18 2.11 2.11
C THR A 203 -1.26 1.62 3.22
N VAL A 204 -0.88 2.52 4.13
CA VAL A 204 -0.03 2.21 5.28
C VAL A 204 -0.86 2.16 6.57
N GLU A 205 -0.68 1.11 7.36
CA GLU A 205 -1.35 0.93 8.67
C GLU A 205 -0.48 1.43 9.83
N GLY A 206 0.85 1.41 9.67
CA GLY A 206 1.78 1.92 10.68
C GLY A 206 3.22 1.50 10.43
N PHE A 207 4.08 1.97 11.32
CA PHE A 207 5.52 1.77 11.31
C PHE A 207 5.93 0.87 12.47
N GLY A 208 7.07 0.18 12.33
CA GLY A 208 7.65 -0.61 13.40
C GLY A 208 9.10 -0.95 13.08
N THR A 209 9.96 -0.94 14.10
CA THR A 209 11.36 -1.33 13.95
C THR A 209 11.51 -2.84 14.00
N ARG A 210 12.55 -3.35 13.34
CA ARG A 210 13.00 -4.74 13.49
C ARG A 210 14.42 -4.74 14.04
N GLU A 211 14.69 -5.65 14.96
CA GLU A 211 16.04 -5.89 15.48
C GLU A 211 17.03 -6.20 14.35
N ASN A 212 16.60 -7.02 13.38
CA ASN A 212 17.41 -7.40 12.24
C ASN A 212 16.93 -6.67 10.99
N ALA A 213 17.60 -5.56 10.66
CA ALA A 213 17.40 -4.84 9.41
C ALA A 213 17.63 -5.81 8.23
N SER A 214 16.58 -6.05 7.45
CA SER A 214 16.67 -6.92 6.28
C SER A 214 15.72 -6.44 5.19
N ASN A 215 16.10 -6.68 3.94
CA ASN A 215 15.23 -6.43 2.79
C ASN A 215 14.12 -7.50 2.64
N GLY A 216 13.83 -8.26 3.70
CA GLY A 216 12.77 -9.27 3.72
C GLY A 216 11.38 -8.66 3.80
N ILE A 217 10.37 -9.43 3.43
CA ILE A 217 8.96 -9.11 3.66
C ILE A 217 8.36 -10.10 4.64
N TYR A 218 7.31 -9.68 5.35
CA TYR A 218 6.63 -10.54 6.31
C TYR A 218 5.13 -10.38 6.22
N PHE A 219 4.41 -11.49 6.03
CA PHE A 219 2.95 -11.45 5.96
C PHE A 219 2.34 -11.42 7.36
N ARG A 220 1.49 -10.44 7.62
CA ARG A 220 0.59 -10.45 8.78
C ARG A 220 -0.71 -11.16 8.48
N THR A 221 -1.23 -10.98 7.28
CA THR A 221 -2.52 -11.53 6.84
C THR A 221 -2.54 -11.63 5.32
N ALA A 222 -3.12 -12.71 4.81
CA ALA A 222 -3.51 -12.84 3.41
C ALA A 222 -4.87 -13.54 3.37
N LYS A 223 -5.85 -12.96 2.68
CA LYS A 223 -7.19 -13.55 2.49
C LYS A 223 -7.57 -13.57 1.03
N GLY A 224 -8.19 -14.66 0.58
CA GLY A 224 -8.59 -14.89 -0.81
C GLY A 224 -7.44 -14.93 -1.81
N ALA A 225 -7.73 -15.27 -3.06
CA ALA A 225 -6.78 -15.20 -4.16
C ALA A 225 -7.33 -14.36 -5.33
N PRO A 226 -6.49 -13.63 -6.06
CA PRO A 226 -6.92 -12.77 -7.15
C PRO A 226 -7.42 -13.59 -8.35
N PRO A 227 -8.08 -12.97 -9.34
CA PRO A 227 -8.45 -13.63 -10.58
C PRO A 227 -7.22 -14.17 -11.33
N VAL A 228 -7.45 -15.14 -12.20
CA VAL A 228 -6.40 -15.72 -13.05
C VAL A 228 -6.05 -14.71 -14.13
N GLU A 229 -4.77 -14.37 -14.22
CA GLU A 229 -4.23 -13.49 -15.27
C GLU A 229 -4.63 -14.00 -16.66
N GLN A 230 -4.94 -13.09 -17.60
CA GLN A 230 -5.41 -13.37 -18.97
C GLN A 230 -6.85 -13.91 -19.11
N LYS A 231 -7.60 -14.04 -18.01
CA LYS A 231 -9.04 -14.27 -18.09
C LYS A 231 -9.79 -12.97 -17.85
N TYR A 232 -10.54 -12.54 -18.85
CA TYR A 232 -11.43 -11.39 -18.75
C TYR A 232 -12.66 -11.71 -17.86
N GLU A 233 -13.25 -10.68 -17.26
CA GLU A 233 -14.30 -10.75 -16.22
C GLU A 233 -15.57 -11.55 -16.56
N TRP A 234 -15.76 -11.97 -17.81
CA TRP A 234 -16.94 -12.71 -18.27
C TRP A 234 -16.83 -14.23 -18.14
N ASP A 235 -15.73 -14.75 -17.59
CA ASP A 235 -15.57 -16.18 -17.34
C ASP A 235 -16.26 -16.55 -16.01
N SER A 236 -17.59 -16.74 -16.06
CA SER A 236 -18.52 -16.96 -14.92
C SER A 236 -18.16 -18.15 -14.01
N ASP A 237 -17.22 -18.97 -14.44
CA ASP A 237 -16.84 -20.23 -13.82
C ASP A 237 -15.78 -20.09 -12.72
N HIS A 238 -15.27 -18.86 -12.50
CA HIS A 238 -14.30 -18.61 -11.44
C HIS A 238 -14.98 -18.40 -10.08
N PRO A 239 -14.53 -19.10 -9.02
CA PRO A 239 -15.02 -18.82 -7.68
C PRO A 239 -14.67 -17.39 -7.28
N ASP A 240 -15.53 -16.79 -6.44
CA ASP A 240 -15.25 -15.51 -5.78
C ASP A 240 -13.85 -15.57 -5.15
N GLY A 241 -13.05 -14.50 -5.32
CA GLY A 241 -11.71 -14.40 -4.78
C GLY A 241 -11.62 -14.71 -3.29
N ALA A 242 -12.67 -14.38 -2.53
CA ALA A 242 -12.81 -14.71 -1.11
C ALA A 242 -12.79 -16.21 -0.80
N LYS A 243 -13.29 -17.04 -1.72
CA LYS A 243 -13.42 -18.50 -1.57
C LYS A 243 -12.15 -19.25 -1.96
N LYS A 244 -11.23 -18.59 -2.66
CA LYS A 244 -10.00 -19.21 -3.13
C LYS A 244 -8.99 -19.34 -2.01
N THR A 245 -8.26 -20.46 -1.98
CA THR A 245 -7.24 -20.72 -0.97
C THR A 245 -5.91 -20.03 -1.30
N ILE A 246 -5.04 -19.92 -0.31
CA ILE A 246 -3.69 -19.37 -0.46
C ILE A 246 -2.72 -20.41 0.08
N SER A 247 -1.66 -20.70 -0.67
CA SER A 247 -0.58 -21.56 -0.20
C SER A 247 0.07 -20.98 1.05
N ASP A 248 0.21 -21.80 2.10
CA ASP A 248 0.85 -21.40 3.36
C ASP A 248 2.33 -21.02 3.15
N LEU A 249 2.95 -21.50 2.07
CA LEU A 249 4.30 -21.13 1.65
C LEU A 249 4.46 -19.64 1.35
N LEU A 250 3.37 -18.91 1.07
CA LEU A 250 3.42 -17.47 0.87
C LEU A 250 3.89 -16.73 2.14
N PHE A 251 3.59 -17.30 3.32
CA PHE A 251 3.92 -16.72 4.63
C PHE A 251 5.37 -16.98 5.06
N ASP A 252 6.11 -17.83 4.34
CA ASP A 252 7.54 -18.03 4.58
C ASP A 252 8.35 -16.84 4.02
N SER A 253 8.92 -16.04 4.92
CA SER A 253 9.79 -14.91 4.51
C SER A 253 11.00 -15.33 3.68
N ALA A 254 11.48 -16.58 3.81
CA ALA A 254 12.56 -17.10 2.98
C ALA A 254 12.14 -17.31 1.52
N ASN A 255 10.85 -17.57 1.27
CA ASN A 255 10.32 -17.77 -0.07
C ASN A 255 10.32 -16.47 -0.89
N TRP A 256 10.20 -15.30 -0.27
CA TRP A 256 10.41 -14.03 -0.98
C TRP A 256 11.81 -13.94 -1.60
N LYS A 257 12.86 -14.27 -0.82
CA LYS A 257 14.24 -14.30 -1.33
C LYS A 257 14.41 -15.31 -2.46
N ARG A 258 13.77 -16.49 -2.35
CA ARG A 258 13.77 -17.52 -3.41
C ARG A 258 13.04 -17.05 -4.67
N TYR A 259 11.94 -16.31 -4.53
CA TYR A 259 11.18 -15.72 -5.64
C TYR A 259 12.03 -14.70 -6.39
N CYS A 260 12.67 -13.77 -5.68
CA CYS A 260 13.58 -12.79 -6.27
C CYS A 260 14.76 -13.46 -7.01
N LYS A 261 15.23 -14.62 -6.51
CA LYS A 261 16.26 -15.45 -7.17
C LYS A 261 15.71 -16.35 -8.30
N ARG A 262 14.43 -16.23 -8.64
CA ARG A 262 13.72 -17.05 -9.65
C ARG A 262 13.75 -18.56 -9.39
N GLN A 263 13.91 -18.97 -8.13
CA GLN A 263 13.92 -20.39 -7.73
C GLN A 263 12.51 -20.94 -7.55
N ILE A 264 11.58 -20.07 -7.14
CA ILE A 264 10.15 -20.35 -7.06
C ILE A 264 9.39 -19.32 -7.89
N GLY A 265 8.14 -19.62 -8.18
CA GLY A 265 7.16 -18.71 -8.75
C GLY A 265 5.88 -18.72 -7.92
N THR A 266 5.03 -17.73 -8.19
CA THR A 266 3.65 -17.69 -7.69
C THR A 266 2.69 -17.62 -8.85
N ARG A 267 1.51 -18.21 -8.70
CA ARG A 267 0.48 -18.20 -9.74
C ARG A 267 -0.91 -18.23 -9.14
N ALA A 268 -1.77 -17.30 -9.56
CA ALA A 268 -3.20 -17.41 -9.34
C ALA A 268 -3.78 -18.49 -10.28
N ARG A 269 -4.35 -19.56 -9.72
CA ARG A 269 -5.10 -20.62 -10.42
C ARG A 269 -6.59 -20.41 -10.23
N ARG A 270 -7.43 -21.30 -10.76
CA ARG A 270 -8.90 -21.22 -10.64
C ARG A 270 -9.35 -21.11 -9.17
N ASP A 271 -8.83 -21.98 -8.31
CA ASP A 271 -9.33 -22.13 -6.93
C ASP A 271 -8.34 -21.70 -5.85
N GLU A 272 -7.11 -21.32 -6.22
CA GLU A 272 -6.03 -21.08 -5.27
C GLU A 272 -4.96 -20.10 -5.78
N LEU A 273 -4.20 -19.51 -4.87
CA LEU A 273 -2.90 -18.88 -5.14
C LEU A 273 -1.78 -19.82 -4.69
N VAL A 274 -1.00 -20.33 -5.64
CA VAL A 274 0.07 -21.29 -5.35
C VAL A 274 1.45 -20.66 -5.35
N VAL A 275 2.33 -21.25 -4.55
CA VAL A 275 3.79 -21.09 -4.63
C VAL A 275 4.35 -22.39 -5.20
N TYR A 276 5.14 -22.31 -6.28
CA TYR A 276 5.67 -23.50 -6.95
C TYR A 276 7.16 -23.37 -7.26
N VAL A 277 7.90 -24.48 -7.25
CA VAL A 277 9.31 -24.52 -7.68
C VAL A 277 9.38 -24.31 -9.19
N ARG A 278 10.20 -23.35 -9.64
CA ARG A 278 10.43 -23.13 -11.07
C ARG A 278 11.42 -24.18 -11.59
N GLN A 279 11.09 -24.82 -12.70
CA GLN A 279 12.02 -25.66 -13.43
C GLN A 279 13.15 -24.78 -14.00
N LYS A 280 14.40 -25.12 -13.68
CA LYS A 280 15.58 -24.37 -14.13
C LYS A 280 16.56 -25.32 -14.79
N GLY A 281 16.98 -24.99 -16.02
CA GLY A 281 17.94 -25.79 -16.79
C GLY A 281 17.44 -27.21 -17.06
N ALA A 282 18.31 -28.20 -16.87
CA ALA A 282 18.03 -29.62 -17.13
C ALA A 282 17.35 -30.35 -15.96
N MET A 283 16.67 -29.65 -15.04
CA MET A 283 15.95 -30.31 -13.95
C MET A 283 14.84 -31.20 -14.52
N THR A 284 14.81 -32.46 -14.12
CA THR A 284 13.71 -33.38 -14.47
C THR A 284 12.44 -33.04 -13.69
N ASP A 285 11.29 -33.46 -14.20
CA ASP A 285 10.00 -33.25 -13.51
C ASP A 285 9.96 -33.90 -12.13
N GLU A 286 10.63 -35.04 -11.97
CA GLU A 286 10.81 -35.74 -10.68
C GLU A 286 11.59 -34.89 -9.68
N GLN A 287 12.68 -34.24 -10.12
CA GLN A 287 13.46 -33.33 -9.28
C GLN A 287 12.64 -32.10 -8.88
N VAL A 288 11.84 -31.54 -9.80
CA VAL A 288 10.94 -30.41 -9.49
C VAL A 288 9.89 -30.83 -8.47
N LYS A 289 9.24 -31.99 -8.66
CA LYS A 289 8.26 -32.55 -7.73
C LYS A 289 8.88 -32.83 -6.35
N ALA A 290 10.08 -33.40 -6.30
CA ALA A 290 10.79 -33.67 -5.05
C ALA A 290 11.10 -32.38 -4.28
N LYS A 291 11.60 -31.33 -4.97
CA LYS A 291 11.83 -30.01 -4.35
C LYS A 291 10.53 -29.33 -3.92
N GLN A 292 9.46 -29.47 -4.70
CA GLN A 292 8.14 -28.96 -4.30
C GLN A 292 7.67 -29.67 -3.02
N ALA A 293 7.78 -31.00 -2.95
CA ALA A 293 7.38 -31.76 -1.78
C ALA A 293 8.21 -31.41 -0.54
N GLU A 294 9.51 -31.17 -0.71
CA GLU A 294 10.38 -30.65 0.37
C GLU A 294 9.93 -29.27 0.84
N LEU A 295 9.60 -28.38 -0.10
CA LEU A 295 9.07 -27.05 0.20
C LEU A 295 7.74 -27.15 0.97
N GLU A 296 6.78 -27.96 0.51
CA GLU A 296 5.49 -28.17 1.19
C GLU A 296 5.63 -28.74 2.61
N LYS A 297 6.70 -29.51 2.92
CA LYS A 297 6.97 -29.95 4.30
C LYS A 297 7.23 -28.77 5.24
N THR A 298 7.79 -27.66 4.76
CA THR A 298 7.99 -26.45 5.57
C THR A 298 6.70 -25.65 5.76
N ALA A 299 5.67 -25.87 4.94
CA ALA A 299 4.37 -25.19 5.05
C ALA A 299 3.61 -25.57 6.33
N LYS A 300 3.69 -26.83 6.76
CA LYS A 300 2.96 -27.35 7.92
C LYS A 300 3.26 -26.60 9.23
N PRO A 301 4.52 -26.44 9.67
CA PRO A 301 4.82 -25.68 10.89
C PRO A 301 4.43 -24.20 10.77
N ILE A 302 4.56 -23.60 9.58
CA ILE A 302 4.14 -22.21 9.31
C ILE A 302 2.64 -22.04 9.56
N ARG A 303 1.83 -22.96 9.00
CA ARG A 303 0.38 -22.97 9.22
C ARG A 303 0.04 -23.11 10.70
N GLN A 304 0.66 -24.05 11.40
CA GLN A 304 0.43 -24.27 12.83
C GLN A 304 0.76 -23.03 13.67
N GLN A 305 1.86 -22.34 13.35
CA GLN A 305 2.23 -21.10 14.03
C GLN A 305 1.22 -19.98 13.74
N ARG A 306 0.83 -19.79 12.48
CA ARG A 306 -0.16 -18.79 12.10
C ARG A 306 -1.49 -19.00 12.80
N ASP A 307 -1.98 -20.25 12.83
CA ASP A 307 -3.25 -20.59 13.47
C ASP A 307 -3.19 -20.34 14.99
N LYS A 308 -2.02 -20.54 15.63
CA LYS A 308 -1.79 -20.17 17.04
C LYS A 308 -1.79 -18.65 17.24
N ASP A 309 -1.06 -17.91 16.40
CA ASP A 309 -0.96 -16.45 16.47
C ASP A 309 -2.34 -15.80 16.27
N GLU A 310 -3.14 -16.31 15.33
CA GLU A 310 -4.50 -15.82 15.07
C GLU A 310 -5.43 -16.07 16.28
N ARG A 311 -5.38 -17.27 16.87
CA ARG A 311 -6.12 -17.57 18.11
C ARG A 311 -5.73 -16.65 19.25
N GLN A 312 -4.43 -16.37 19.38
CA GLN A 312 -3.94 -15.46 20.42
C GLN A 312 -4.42 -14.02 20.17
N ARG A 313 -4.30 -13.49 18.95
CA ARG A 313 -4.83 -12.17 18.59
C ARG A 313 -6.34 -12.06 18.81
N LEU A 314 -7.10 -13.11 18.49
CA LEU A 314 -8.55 -13.14 18.76
C LEU A 314 -8.85 -13.12 20.25
N LYS A 315 -8.05 -13.81 21.07
CA LYS A 315 -8.17 -13.79 22.54
C LYS A 315 -7.89 -12.39 23.10
N GLU A 316 -6.80 -11.76 22.65
CA GLU A 316 -6.42 -10.39 23.03
C GLU A 316 -7.47 -9.36 22.60
N MET A 317 -7.95 -9.45 21.36
CA MET A 317 -9.02 -8.58 20.85
C MET A 317 -10.31 -8.70 21.66
N ARG A 318 -10.71 -9.93 22.03
CA ARG A 318 -11.88 -10.17 22.88
C ARG A 318 -11.71 -9.62 24.28
N ALA A 319 -10.51 -9.73 24.86
CA ALA A 319 -10.19 -9.14 26.16
C ALA A 319 -10.31 -7.61 26.11
N ARG A 320 -9.71 -6.97 25.11
CA ARG A 320 -9.80 -5.52 24.91
C ARG A 320 -11.24 -5.03 24.71
N LEU A 321 -12.04 -5.73 23.90
CA LEU A 321 -13.45 -5.38 23.71
C LEU A 321 -14.27 -5.55 25.00
N LYS A 322 -13.91 -6.51 25.85
CA LYS A 322 -14.55 -6.67 27.16
C LYS A 322 -14.21 -5.51 28.09
N GLU A 323 -12.94 -5.12 28.16
CA GLU A 323 -12.48 -3.96 28.93
C GLU A 323 -13.13 -2.66 28.45
N GLU A 324 -13.21 -2.42 27.13
CA GLU A 324 -13.85 -1.23 26.57
C GLU A 324 -15.35 -1.17 26.89
N ARG A 325 -16.04 -2.32 26.86
CA ARG A 325 -17.46 -2.41 27.26
C ARG A 325 -17.66 -2.11 28.73
N GLU A 326 -16.76 -2.61 29.59
CA GLU A 326 -16.82 -2.34 31.02
C GLU A 326 -16.57 -0.85 31.31
N ALA A 327 -15.57 -0.25 30.66
CA ALA A 327 -15.29 1.18 30.78
C ALA A 327 -16.48 2.05 30.37
N ARG A 328 -17.13 1.73 29.23
CA ARG A 328 -18.36 2.42 28.79
C ARG A 328 -19.54 2.20 29.74
N ARG A 329 -19.59 1.07 30.45
CA ARG A 329 -20.62 0.80 31.47
C ARG A 329 -20.40 1.70 32.68
N VAL A 330 -19.17 1.77 33.18
CA VAL A 330 -18.78 2.64 34.30
C VAL A 330 -19.02 4.11 33.96
N GLU A 331 -18.60 4.59 32.78
CA GLU A 331 -18.84 5.97 32.33
C GLU A 331 -20.34 6.31 32.26
N ARG A 332 -21.18 5.32 31.88
CA ARG A 332 -22.63 5.49 31.87
C ARG A 332 -23.22 5.54 33.28
N GLU A 333 -22.77 4.68 34.19
CA GLU A 333 -23.18 4.66 35.60
C GLU A 333 -22.82 5.99 36.29
N GLU A 334 -21.58 6.49 36.12
CA GLU A 334 -21.14 7.79 36.64
C GLU A 334 -21.96 8.96 36.07
N ARG A 335 -22.32 8.89 34.79
CA ARG A 335 -23.18 9.90 34.17
C ARG A 335 -24.60 9.86 34.73
N GLU A 336 -25.18 8.68 34.94
CA GLU A 336 -26.51 8.53 35.54
C GLU A 336 -26.54 9.00 37.00
N ASP A 337 -25.48 8.76 37.78
CA ASP A 337 -25.32 9.27 39.14
C ASP A 337 -25.24 10.81 39.17
N TYR A 338 -24.49 11.42 38.24
CA TYR A 338 -24.42 12.88 38.12
C TYR A 338 -25.78 13.53 37.82
N PHE A 339 -26.63 12.90 37.02
CA PHE A 339 -27.98 13.42 36.70
C PHE A 339 -29.05 13.07 37.75
N SER A 340 -28.86 11.99 38.51
CA SER A 340 -29.81 11.57 39.56
C SER A 340 -29.61 12.30 40.88
N GLY A 341 -28.43 12.90 41.09
CA GLY A 341 -28.22 13.92 42.11
C GLY A 341 -29.18 15.09 41.88
N LYS A 342 -30.35 15.04 42.52
CA LYS A 342 -31.30 16.16 42.52
C LYS A 342 -30.52 17.42 42.87
N PRO A 343 -30.47 18.43 41.99
CA PRO A 343 -29.96 19.73 42.42
C PRO A 343 -30.83 20.12 43.61
N GLU A 344 -30.22 20.21 44.79
CA GLU A 344 -30.78 20.98 45.89
C GLU A 344 -30.82 22.43 45.38
N PHE A 345 -31.88 22.74 44.62
CA PHE A 345 -32.27 24.11 44.39
C PHE A 345 -32.66 24.66 45.75
N LEU A 346 -31.66 25.20 46.45
CA LEU A 346 -31.83 26.18 47.49
C LEU A 346 -32.60 27.34 46.86
N PHE A 347 -33.93 27.26 46.95
CA PHE A 347 -34.79 28.43 46.76
C PHE A 347 -34.45 29.41 47.88
N CYS A 348 -33.58 30.37 47.60
CA CYS A 348 -33.47 31.57 48.43
C CYS A 348 -34.75 32.39 48.23
N THR A 349 -35.66 32.28 49.18
CA THR A 349 -36.83 33.18 49.36
C THR A 349 -36.43 34.46 50.06
#